data_AF-A0A6L8A261-F1
#
_entry.id   AF-A0A6L8A261-F1
#
_cell.length_a   1.000
_cell.length_b   1.000
_cell.length_c   1.000
_cell.angle_alpha   90.00
_cell.angle_beta   90.00
_cell.angle_gamma   90.00
#
_symmetry.space_group_name_H-M   'P 1'
#
loop_
_entity.id
_entity.type
_entity.pdbx_description
1 polymer ?
#
loop_
_entity_poly.entity_id
_entity_poly.type
_entity_poly.pdbx_seq_one_letter_code
_entity_poly.pdbx_strand_id
1 'polypeptide(L)'
;MSGRDGYDRDLIGYGRTPPAVQWPGDARVAVQFVLNYEEGGENCILHGDPASETFLSEIVGAAPFQGARHMSMESIYEYGSRAGVWRILNLFRDRQVPLTVFAVAMALERHPDVADEVLKDGHEICSHGYRWINYHGMPEEEEREHMARA
;
A
#
# COMPACT_ATOMS: atom_id res chain seq x y z
N MET A 1 -7.95 28.33 -14.64
CA MET A 1 -8.26 29.36 -13.64
C MET A 1 -7.25 29.19 -12.52
N SER A 2 -6.22 30.04 -12.49
CA SER A 2 -5.25 30.12 -11.39
C SER A 2 -5.97 30.59 -10.13
N GLY A 3 -5.67 29.95 -8.99
CA GLY A 3 -6.37 30.13 -7.72
C GLY A 3 -6.40 31.57 -7.21
N ARG A 4 -7.46 31.87 -6.45
CA ARG A 4 -7.55 33.07 -5.62
C ARG A 4 -6.50 32.99 -4.51
N ASP A 5 -5.78 34.09 -4.26
CA ASP A 5 -5.12 34.44 -2.98
C ASP A 5 -4.31 33.35 -2.24
N GLY A 6 -3.37 32.67 -2.91
CA GLY A 6 -2.36 31.84 -2.21
C GLY A 6 -2.91 30.62 -1.47
N TYR A 7 -4.10 30.12 -1.84
CA TYR A 7 -4.69 28.91 -1.27
C TYR A 7 -4.43 27.70 -2.17
N ASP A 8 -3.49 26.84 -1.78
CA ASP A 8 -2.94 25.76 -2.61
C ASP A 8 -3.79 24.47 -2.61
N ARG A 9 -5.11 24.58 -2.41
CA ARG A 9 -6.04 23.44 -2.42
C ARG A 9 -7.22 23.74 -3.33
N ASP A 10 -7.53 22.79 -4.21
CA ASP A 10 -8.77 22.82 -4.99
C ASP A 10 -9.91 22.19 -4.20
N LEU A 11 -10.78 23.02 -3.62
CA LEU A 11 -12.02 22.59 -2.96
C LEU A 11 -13.22 22.52 -3.91
N ILE A 12 -13.07 23.02 -5.14
CA ILE A 12 -14.17 23.11 -6.11
C ILE A 12 -14.22 21.81 -6.93
N GLY A 13 -13.09 21.37 -7.46
CA GLY A 13 -13.01 20.24 -8.38
C GLY A 13 -13.99 20.42 -9.55
N TYR A 14 -14.82 19.40 -9.80
CA TYR A 14 -15.82 19.43 -10.88
C TYR A 14 -17.10 20.23 -10.56
N GLY A 15 -17.29 20.69 -9.31
CA GLY A 15 -18.50 21.40 -8.90
C GLY A 15 -19.79 20.61 -9.14
N ARG A 16 -20.85 21.28 -9.59
CA ARG A 16 -22.20 20.69 -9.76
C ARG A 16 -22.36 19.80 -11.00
N THR A 17 -21.40 19.84 -11.93
CA THR A 17 -21.50 19.22 -13.25
C THR A 17 -20.26 18.37 -13.51
N PRO A 18 -20.16 17.18 -12.91
CA PRO A 18 -19.09 16.24 -13.20
C PRO A 18 -19.12 15.82 -14.68
N PRO A 19 -17.97 15.44 -15.26
CA PRO A 19 -17.92 14.94 -16.62
C PRO A 19 -18.77 13.67 -16.76
N ALA A 20 -19.43 13.53 -17.90
CA ALA A 20 -20.04 12.25 -18.27
C ALA A 20 -18.92 11.25 -18.59
N VAL A 21 -18.90 10.12 -17.89
CA VAL A 21 -17.94 9.05 -18.14
C VAL A 21 -18.64 7.90 -18.85
N GLN A 22 -18.06 7.42 -19.94
CA GLN A 22 -18.53 6.25 -20.67
C GLN A 22 -17.61 5.09 -20.34
N TRP A 23 -18.02 4.25 -19.40
CA TRP A 23 -17.28 3.04 -19.07
C TRP A 23 -17.45 1.97 -20.15
N PRO A 24 -16.44 1.10 -20.35
CA PRO A 24 -16.58 -0.04 -21.25
C PRO A 24 -17.83 -0.86 -20.94
N GLY A 25 -18.53 -1.31 -21.99
CA GLY A 25 -19.74 -2.13 -21.85
C GLY A 25 -20.95 -1.40 -21.26
N ASP A 26 -21.00 -0.06 -21.30
CA ASP A 26 -22.08 0.75 -20.73
C ASP A 26 -22.28 0.52 -19.21
N ALA A 27 -21.19 0.19 -18.52
CA ALA A 27 -21.21 -0.03 -17.09
C ALA A 27 -21.61 1.25 -16.34
N ARG A 28 -22.45 1.10 -15.31
CA ARG A 28 -22.91 2.23 -14.49
C ARG A 28 -21.92 2.64 -13.40
N VAL A 29 -20.97 1.76 -13.09
CA VAL A 29 -19.95 1.95 -12.06
C VAL A 29 -18.70 1.16 -12.44
N ALA A 30 -17.53 1.73 -12.17
CA ALA A 30 -16.27 1.02 -12.17
C ALA A 30 -15.94 0.65 -10.71
N VAL A 31 -15.65 -0.63 -10.45
CA VAL A 31 -15.20 -1.11 -9.14
C VAL A 31 -13.74 -1.52 -9.29
N GLN A 32 -12.87 -0.99 -8.43
CA GLN A 32 -11.44 -1.26 -8.43
C GLN A 32 -11.05 -1.79 -7.03
N PHE A 33 -10.54 -3.03 -6.99
CA PHE A 33 -10.11 -3.67 -5.76
C PHE A 33 -8.62 -3.48 -5.56
N VAL A 34 -8.22 -2.90 -4.42
CA VAL A 34 -6.81 -2.74 -4.03
C VAL A 34 -6.46 -3.79 -2.99
N LEU A 35 -5.37 -4.51 -3.22
CA LEU A 35 -4.71 -5.34 -2.21
C LEU A 35 -3.38 -4.68 -1.86
N ASN A 36 -3.24 -4.18 -0.63
CA ASN A 36 -1.93 -3.71 -0.17
C ASN A 36 -1.07 -4.91 0.22
N TYR A 37 0.22 -4.84 -0.13
CA TYR A 37 1.23 -5.81 0.29
C TYR A 37 2.38 -5.05 0.94
N GLU A 38 2.33 -5.01 2.27
CA GLU A 38 3.13 -4.13 3.13
C GLU A 38 4.02 -4.94 4.08
N GLU A 39 3.70 -6.23 4.26
CA GLU A 39 4.26 -7.11 5.27
C GLU A 39 5.70 -7.54 4.93
N GLY A 40 6.64 -7.09 5.77
CA GLY A 40 8.08 -7.13 5.54
C GLY A 40 8.66 -5.76 5.14
N GLY A 41 7.84 -4.72 4.99
CA GLY A 41 8.25 -3.35 4.68
C GLY A 41 7.94 -2.32 5.77
N GLU A 42 7.21 -2.71 6.81
CA GLU A 42 6.77 -1.89 7.95
C GLU A 42 7.92 -1.45 8.88
N ASN A 43 7.61 -0.65 9.90
CA ASN A 43 8.60 -0.22 10.89
C ASN A 43 9.14 -1.42 11.68
N CYS A 44 10.44 -1.66 11.58
CA CYS A 44 11.14 -2.65 12.37
C CYS A 44 12.60 -2.24 12.57
N ILE A 45 13.14 -2.47 13.76
CA ILE A 45 14.57 -2.21 14.02
C ILE A 45 15.50 -3.04 13.11
N LEU A 46 15.00 -4.16 12.57
CA LEU A 46 15.73 -5.00 11.60
C LEU A 46 15.83 -4.33 10.22
N HIS A 47 14.99 -3.33 9.95
CA HIS A 47 15.00 -2.53 8.73
C HIS A 47 15.77 -1.21 8.89
N GLY A 48 16.27 -0.92 10.10
CA GLY A 48 16.96 0.32 10.44
C GLY A 48 16.08 1.40 11.07
N ASP A 49 14.80 1.10 11.34
CA ASP A 49 13.88 2.07 11.94
C ASP A 49 14.13 2.21 13.46
N PRO A 50 13.81 3.37 14.07
CA PRO A 50 14.10 3.60 15.49
C PRO A 50 13.23 2.78 16.44
N ALA A 51 12.08 2.27 15.98
CA ALA A 51 11.12 1.54 16.81
C ALA A 51 10.31 0.50 16.03
N SER A 52 9.59 -0.35 16.75
CA SER A 52 8.62 -1.27 16.18
C SER A 52 7.38 -0.58 15.61
N GLU A 53 6.72 -1.24 14.66
CA GLU A 53 5.40 -0.84 14.13
C GLU A 53 4.31 -0.72 15.21
N THR A 54 3.33 0.12 14.91
CA THR A 54 2.19 0.47 15.76
C THR A 54 0.86 0.51 15.00
N PHE A 55 0.90 0.66 13.68
CA PHE A 55 -0.27 0.89 12.86
C PHE A 55 -0.85 -0.41 12.30
N LEU A 56 -2.12 -0.36 11.89
CA LEU A 56 -2.91 -1.44 11.25
C LEU A 56 -2.61 -2.87 11.72
N SER A 57 -2.78 -3.12 13.02
CA SER A 57 -2.67 -4.45 13.60
C SER A 57 -3.85 -4.75 14.52
N GLU A 58 -3.92 -6.00 14.99
CA GLU A 58 -4.89 -6.42 16.01
C GLU A 58 -4.61 -5.78 17.39
N ILE A 59 -3.44 -5.16 17.59
CA ILE A 59 -3.07 -4.48 18.83
C ILE A 59 -3.39 -2.99 18.70
N VAL A 60 -4.68 -2.67 18.77
CA VAL A 60 -5.17 -1.29 18.64
C VAL A 60 -4.54 -0.40 19.72
N GLY A 61 -3.87 0.67 19.31
CA GLY A 61 -3.18 1.58 20.22
C GLY A 61 -1.83 1.06 20.73
N ALA A 62 -1.18 0.14 20.00
CA ALA A 62 0.17 -0.31 20.29
C ALA A 62 1.13 0.89 20.44
N ALA A 63 1.96 0.86 21.48
CA ALA A 63 3.04 1.83 21.65
C ALA A 63 4.30 1.36 20.89
N PRO A 64 5.09 2.28 20.32
CA PRO A 64 6.32 1.92 19.63
C PRO A 64 7.39 1.51 20.65
N PHE A 65 8.00 0.34 20.48
CA PHE A 65 9.12 -0.09 21.31
C PHE A 65 10.42 0.47 20.73
N GLN A 66 10.98 1.47 21.39
CA GLN A 66 12.21 2.14 20.96
C GLN A 66 13.41 1.20 21.03
N GLY A 67 14.16 1.07 19.93
CA GLY A 67 15.37 0.24 19.85
C GLY A 67 15.14 -1.25 20.10
N ALA A 68 13.89 -1.72 20.05
CA ALA A 68 13.52 -3.10 20.35
C ALA A 68 12.49 -3.65 19.35
N ARG A 69 12.48 -4.97 19.22
CA ARG A 69 11.47 -5.72 18.47
C ARG A 69 10.17 -5.82 19.25
N HIS A 70 9.05 -5.83 18.53
CA HIS A 70 7.74 -6.14 19.08
C HIS A 70 7.25 -7.45 18.45
N MET A 71 7.61 -8.58 19.07
CA MET A 71 7.40 -9.91 18.49
C MET A 71 5.94 -10.20 18.12
N SER A 72 4.98 -9.73 18.93
CA SER A 72 3.56 -9.90 18.62
C SER A 72 3.17 -9.14 17.36
N MET A 73 3.62 -7.89 17.21
CA MET A 73 3.39 -7.07 16.01
C MET A 73 3.97 -7.74 14.76
N GLU A 74 5.22 -8.19 14.83
CA GLU A 74 5.88 -8.89 13.72
C GLU A 74 5.09 -10.14 13.32
N SER A 75 4.65 -10.97 14.27
CA SER A 75 3.86 -12.16 13.95
C SER A 75 2.48 -11.87 13.34
N ILE A 76 1.90 -10.70 13.63
CA ILE A 76 0.64 -10.25 13.03
C ILE A 76 0.88 -9.88 11.56
N TYR A 77 1.93 -9.12 11.27
CA TYR A 77 2.34 -8.81 9.89
C TYR A 77 2.71 -10.08 9.12
N GLU A 78 3.46 -10.99 9.73
CA GLU A 78 3.79 -12.29 9.12
C GLU A 78 2.55 -13.10 8.73
N TYR A 79 1.40 -12.94 9.41
CA TYR A 79 0.17 -13.63 8.99
C TYR A 79 -0.30 -13.17 7.59
N GLY A 80 -0.18 -11.88 7.29
CA GLY A 80 -0.55 -11.31 5.99
C GLY A 80 0.24 -11.95 4.85
N SER A 81 1.56 -11.94 4.95
CA SER A 81 2.46 -12.51 3.94
C SER A 81 2.46 -14.05 3.90
N ARG A 82 2.27 -14.74 5.04
CA ARG A 82 2.31 -16.21 5.10
C ARG A 82 0.99 -16.87 4.73
N ALA A 83 -0.15 -16.23 4.98
CA ALA A 83 -1.47 -16.86 4.87
C ALA A 83 -2.54 -15.95 4.27
N GLY A 84 -2.58 -14.67 4.67
CA GLY A 84 -3.59 -13.71 4.21
C GLY A 84 -3.58 -13.54 2.69
N VAL A 85 -2.42 -13.24 2.12
CA VAL A 85 -2.22 -12.99 0.70
C VAL A 85 -2.72 -14.15 -0.16
N TRP A 86 -2.35 -15.39 0.15
CA TRP A 86 -2.75 -16.57 -0.61
C TRP A 86 -4.25 -16.81 -0.58
N ARG A 87 -4.90 -16.57 0.57
CA ARG A 87 -6.35 -16.70 0.69
C ARG A 87 -7.07 -15.69 -0.21
N ILE A 88 -6.57 -14.46 -0.28
CA ILE A 88 -7.15 -13.40 -1.10
C ILE A 88 -6.90 -13.65 -2.59
N LEU A 89 -5.67 -13.95 -2.99
CA LEU A 89 -5.35 -14.23 -4.40
C LEU A 89 -6.18 -15.40 -4.95
N ASN A 90 -6.31 -16.49 -4.19
CA ASN A 90 -7.17 -17.61 -4.58
C ASN A 90 -8.64 -17.19 -4.74
N LEU A 91 -9.16 -16.35 -3.83
CA LEU A 91 -10.55 -15.86 -3.90
C LEU A 91 -10.84 -15.08 -5.19
N PHE A 92 -9.91 -14.21 -5.60
CA PHE A 92 -10.03 -13.37 -6.79
C PHE A 92 -9.81 -14.17 -8.08
N ARG A 93 -8.84 -15.10 -8.07
CA ARG A 93 -8.65 -16.08 -9.15
C ARG A 93 -9.91 -16.89 -9.41
N ASP A 94 -10.50 -17.47 -8.37
CA ASP A 94 -11.72 -18.30 -8.48
C ASP A 94 -12.90 -17.52 -9.07
N ARG A 95 -12.96 -16.21 -8.82
CA ARG A 95 -14.00 -15.31 -9.34
C ARG A 95 -13.65 -14.69 -10.68
N GLN A 96 -12.42 -14.88 -11.16
CA GLN A 96 -11.90 -14.24 -12.36
C GLN A 96 -12.06 -12.70 -12.32
N VAL A 97 -11.85 -12.11 -11.13
CA VAL A 97 -11.93 -10.67 -10.92
C VAL A 97 -10.50 -10.13 -10.78
N PRO A 98 -10.11 -9.08 -11.53
CA PRO A 98 -8.79 -8.48 -11.38
C PRO A 98 -8.72 -7.61 -10.12
N LEU A 99 -7.51 -7.45 -9.60
CA LEU A 99 -7.15 -6.48 -8.57
C LEU A 99 -5.87 -5.74 -8.96
N THR A 100 -5.63 -4.61 -8.29
CA THR A 100 -4.35 -3.90 -8.34
C THR A 100 -3.67 -4.08 -6.99
N VAL A 101 -2.46 -4.62 -6.97
CA VAL A 101 -1.64 -4.78 -5.78
C VAL A 101 -0.84 -3.51 -5.56
N PHE A 102 -1.02 -2.88 -4.41
CA PHE A 102 -0.16 -1.79 -3.95
C PHE A 102 0.99 -2.42 -3.16
N ALA A 103 2.13 -2.64 -3.82
CA ALA A 103 3.23 -3.39 -3.27
C ALA A 103 4.35 -2.47 -2.77
N VAL A 104 4.70 -2.62 -1.50
CA VAL A 104 5.89 -1.98 -0.93
C VAL A 104 7.11 -2.75 -1.41
N ALA A 105 8.08 -2.07 -2.03
CA ALA A 105 9.17 -2.75 -2.72
C ALA A 105 9.99 -3.66 -1.78
N MET A 106 10.30 -3.20 -0.56
CA MET A 106 11.00 -4.04 0.44
C MET A 106 10.20 -5.30 0.80
N ALA A 107 8.87 -5.21 0.93
CA ALA A 107 8.03 -6.38 1.21
C ALA A 107 8.09 -7.39 0.06
N LEU A 108 8.05 -6.89 -1.18
CA LEU A 108 8.10 -7.72 -2.38
C LEU A 108 9.49 -8.35 -2.59
N GLU A 109 10.59 -7.64 -2.30
CA GLU A 109 11.96 -8.18 -2.29
C GLU A 109 12.11 -9.37 -1.34
N ARG A 110 11.40 -9.36 -0.21
CA ARG A 110 11.42 -10.44 0.78
C ARG A 110 10.57 -11.65 0.38
N HIS A 111 9.61 -11.48 -0.50
CA HIS A 111 8.68 -12.53 -0.91
C HIS A 111 8.35 -12.43 -2.42
N PRO A 112 9.35 -12.64 -3.30
CA PRO A 112 9.18 -12.47 -4.74
C PRO A 112 8.12 -13.40 -5.35
N ASP A 113 7.88 -14.57 -4.75
CA ASP A 113 6.86 -15.53 -5.18
C ASP A 113 5.44 -14.91 -5.23
N VAL A 114 5.15 -13.91 -4.39
CA VAL A 114 3.88 -13.17 -4.45
C VAL A 114 3.79 -12.35 -5.73
N ALA A 115 4.88 -11.70 -6.14
CA ALA A 115 4.93 -10.93 -7.38
C ALA A 115 4.67 -11.83 -8.59
N ASP A 116 5.32 -13.00 -8.61
CA ASP A 116 5.16 -13.99 -9.68
C ASP A 116 3.70 -14.45 -9.81
N GLU A 117 3.05 -14.76 -8.69
CA GLU A 117 1.66 -15.25 -8.72
C GLU A 117 0.66 -14.12 -9.08
N VAL A 118 0.91 -12.89 -8.64
CA VAL A 118 0.12 -11.71 -9.01
C VAL A 118 0.20 -11.46 -10.52
N LEU A 119 1.40 -11.48 -11.11
CA LEU A 119 1.60 -11.27 -12.54
C LEU A 119 1.00 -12.40 -13.37
N LYS A 120 1.14 -13.65 -12.92
CA LYS A 120 0.59 -14.83 -13.58
C LYS A 120 -0.94 -14.80 -13.66
N ASP A 121 -1.61 -14.25 -12.65
CA ASP A 121 -3.06 -14.05 -12.64
C ASP A 121 -3.53 -12.80 -13.41
N GLY A 122 -2.60 -12.03 -13.98
CA GLY A 122 -2.91 -10.82 -14.74
C GLY A 122 -3.37 -9.65 -13.87
N HIS A 123 -3.03 -9.66 -12.58
CA HIS A 123 -3.22 -8.52 -11.70
C HIS A 123 -2.17 -7.43 -11.98
N GLU A 124 -2.51 -6.18 -11.65
CA GLU A 124 -1.58 -5.05 -11.75
C GLU A 124 -0.72 -4.96 -10.48
N ILE A 125 0.54 -4.56 -10.62
CA ILE A 125 1.39 -4.14 -9.49
C ILE A 125 1.63 -2.64 -9.61
N CYS A 126 1.18 -1.91 -8.60
CA CYS A 126 1.43 -0.48 -8.41
C CYS A 126 2.46 -0.29 -7.29
N SER A 127 3.38 0.65 -7.46
CA SER A 127 4.33 1.01 -6.40
C SER A 127 3.59 1.60 -5.21
N HIS A 128 3.88 1.06 -4.03
CA HIS A 128 3.42 1.59 -2.74
C HIS A 128 4.60 2.15 -1.92
N GLY A 129 5.63 2.63 -2.63
CA GLY A 129 6.88 3.12 -2.06
C GLY A 129 7.87 2.02 -1.69
N TYR A 130 9.11 2.42 -1.35
CA TYR A 130 10.16 1.47 -0.96
C TYR A 130 9.92 0.88 0.43
N ARG A 131 9.40 1.71 1.35
CA ARG A 131 9.10 1.37 2.76
C ARG A 131 7.67 1.73 3.10
N TRP A 132 7.07 0.96 4.01
CA TRP A 132 5.78 1.27 4.61
C TRP A 132 5.98 2.05 5.91
N ILE A 133 6.17 3.36 5.79
CA ILE A 133 6.47 4.25 6.91
C ILE A 133 5.77 5.60 6.70
N ASN A 134 5.76 6.44 7.74
CA ASN A 134 5.25 7.79 7.62
C ASN A 134 6.30 8.70 6.96
N TYR A 135 6.03 9.14 5.72
CA TYR A 135 6.89 10.08 4.99
C TYR A 135 6.72 11.54 5.44
N HIS A 136 5.74 11.85 6.29
CA HIS A 136 5.57 13.21 6.80
C HIS A 136 6.78 13.69 7.60
N GLY A 137 7.44 14.74 7.11
CA GLY A 137 8.64 15.30 7.74
C GLY A 137 9.95 14.64 7.30
N MET A 138 9.91 13.66 6.39
CA MET A 138 11.10 13.13 5.73
C MET A 138 11.74 14.22 4.84
N PRO A 139 13.08 14.34 4.82
CA PRO A 139 13.75 15.20 3.85
C PRO A 139 13.44 14.80 2.40
N GLU A 140 13.21 15.78 1.52
CA GLU A 140 12.86 15.55 0.11
C GLU A 140 13.88 14.65 -0.61
N GLU A 141 15.18 14.80 -0.32
CA GLU A 141 16.24 14.00 -0.91
C GLU A 141 16.10 12.51 -0.54
N GLU A 142 15.81 12.22 0.72
CA GLU A 142 15.61 10.85 1.22
C GLU A 142 14.33 10.21 0.64
N GLU A 143 13.23 10.97 0.59
CA GLU A 143 11.99 10.51 -0.04
C GLU A 143 12.17 10.22 -1.54
N ARG A 144 12.94 11.06 -2.24
CA ARG A 144 13.29 10.87 -3.66
C ARG A 144 14.13 9.62 -3.88
N GLU A 145 15.08 9.34 -3.00
CA GLU A 145 15.86 8.09 -3.03
C GLU A 145 14.99 6.87 -2.80
N HIS A 146 14.07 6.92 -1.82
CA HIS A 146 13.10 5.86 -1.59
C HIS A 146 12.21 5.61 -2.82
N MET A 147 11.73 6.68 -3.49
CA MET A 147 10.94 6.54 -4.71
C MET A 147 11.74 5.92 -5.86
N ALA A 148 13.01 6.28 -6.03
CA ALA A 148 13.86 5.74 -7.10
C ALA A 148 14.28 4.28 -6.85
N ARG A 149 14.29 3.84 -5.59
CA ARG A 149 14.61 2.47 -5.20
C ARG A 149 13.40 1.52 -5.31
N ALA A 150 12.18 2.05 -5.22
CA ALA A 150 10.94 1.29 -5.33
C ALA A 150 10.69 0.81 -6.77
#